data_AF-A0A920KPZ6-F1
#
_entry.id   AF-A0A920KPZ6-F1
#
_cell.length_a   1.000
_cell.length_b   1.000
_cell.length_c   1.000
_cell.angle_alpha   90.00
_cell.angle_beta   90.00
_cell.angle_gamma   90.00
#
_symmetry.space_group_name_H-M   'P 1'
#
loop_
_entity.id
_entity.type
_entity.pdbx_description
1 polymer ?
#
loop_
_entity_poly.entity_id
_entity_poly.type
_entity_poly.pdbx_seq_one_letter_code
_entity_poly.pdbx_strand_id
1 'polypeptide(L)' 'MIRLRQHMPNFGSAGTDPFMEISVPDAAQKLVQASGRLLRTEEDEGRVTLMDTRLISRRYGRSILDSLPAYKRELG' A
#
# COMPACT_ATOMS: atom_id res chain seq x y z
N MET A 1 -14.50 19.76 -14.65
CA MET A 1 -14.47 18.75 -13.56
C MET A 1 -14.29 17.37 -14.19
N ILE A 2 -13.05 16.88 -14.26
CA ILE A 2 -12.74 15.60 -14.93
C ILE A 2 -12.99 14.49 -13.91
N ARG A 3 -14.08 13.74 -14.07
CA ARG A 3 -14.39 12.58 -13.23
C ARG A 3 -13.72 11.35 -13.85
N LEU A 4 -12.52 11.02 -13.38
CA LEU A 4 -11.85 9.77 -13.74
C LEU A 4 -12.51 8.63 -12.95
N ARG A 5 -13.20 7.74 -13.67
CA ARG A 5 -13.78 6.52 -13.11
C ARG A 5 -12.74 5.42 -13.34
N GLN A 6 -12.26 4.76 -12.28
CA GLN A 6 -11.46 3.55 -12.45
C GLN A 6 -12.31 2.54 -13.22
N HIS A 7 -11.88 2.21 -14.43
CA HIS A 7 -12.39 1.06 -15.17
C HIS A 7 -11.63 -0.16 -14.64
N MET A 8 -12.23 -0.93 -13.74
CA MET A 8 -11.74 -2.28 -13.44
C MET A 8 -12.15 -3.16 -14.63
N PRO A 9 -11.21 -3.65 -15.45
CA PRO A 9 -11.55 -4.57 -16.52
C PRO A 9 -12.15 -5.84 -15.91
N ASN A 10 -13.22 -6.33 -16.52
CA ASN A 10 -13.86 -7.58 -16.13
C ASN A 10 -12.91 -8.72 -16.50
N PHE A 11 -12.14 -9.24 -15.54
CA PHE A 11 -11.43 -10.50 -15.71
C PHE A 11 -12.42 -11.66 -15.57
N GLY A 12 -13.35 -11.75 -16.52
CA GLY A 12 -14.03 -13.00 -16.79
C GLY A 12 -13.01 -13.97 -17.37
N SER A 13 -12.84 -15.13 -16.74
CA SER A 13 -12.20 -16.34 -17.28
C SER A 13 -10.67 -16.51 -17.28
N ALA A 14 -9.90 -15.68 -16.57
CA ALA A 14 -8.52 -16.02 -16.20
C ALA A 14 -8.38 -15.86 -14.68
N GLY A 15 -8.08 -16.95 -13.97
CA GLY A 15 -8.21 -17.12 -12.51
C GLY A 15 -7.28 -16.28 -11.61
N THR A 16 -6.99 -15.03 -11.99
CA THR A 16 -6.18 -14.10 -11.19
C THR A 16 -7.10 -13.14 -10.45
N ASP A 17 -6.93 -13.01 -9.14
CA ASP A 17 -7.74 -12.15 -8.28
C ASP A 17 -7.46 -10.66 -8.57
N PRO A 18 -8.42 -9.89 -9.15
CA PRO A 18 -8.22 -8.48 -9.47
C PRO A 18 -7.90 -7.61 -8.25
N PHE A 19 -8.33 -8.02 -7.06
CA PHE A 19 -7.97 -7.33 -5.82
C PHE A 19 -6.46 -7.42 -5.58
N MET A 20 -5.86 -8.59 -5.81
CA MET A 20 -4.43 -8.82 -5.63
C MET A 20 -3.59 -8.12 -6.69
N GLU A 21 -4.06 -8.04 -7.94
CA GLU A 21 -3.31 -7.44 -9.06
C GLU A 21 -3.45 -5.92 -9.14
N ILE A 22 -4.57 -5.36 -8.67
CA ILE A 22 -4.87 -3.92 -8.84
C ILE A 22 -4.92 -3.22 -7.49
N SER A 23 -5.80 -3.68 -6.59
CA SER A 23 -6.09 -2.94 -5.35
C SER A 23 -4.93 -2.98 -4.37
N VAL A 24 -4.25 -4.12 -4.23
CA VAL A 24 -3.10 -4.26 -3.33
C VAL A 24 -1.92 -3.40 -3.78
N PRO A 25 -1.48 -3.42 -5.07
CA PRO A 25 -0.42 -2.54 -5.55
C PRO A 25 -0.77 -1.05 -5.47
N ASP A 26 -2.03 -0.66 -5.77
CA ASP A 26 -2.47 0.73 -5.65
C ASP A 26 -2.41 1.23 -4.20
N ALA A 27 -2.84 0.40 -3.23
CA ALA A 27 -2.73 0.73 -1.81
C ALA A 27 -1.25 0.86 -1.37
N ALA A 28 -0.40 -0.06 -1.81
CA ALA A 28 1.03 -0.04 -1.55
C ALA A 28 1.70 1.23 -2.07
N GLN A 29 1.43 1.60 -3.33
CA GLN A 29 1.96 2.82 -3.94
C GLN A 29 1.53 4.08 -3.18
N LYS A 30 0.25 4.20 -2.83
CA LYS A 30 -0.26 5.33 -2.04
C LYS A 30 0.43 5.42 -0.67
N LEU A 31 0.67 4.29 -0.02
CA LEU A 31 1.35 4.25 1.27
C LEU A 31 2.81 4.70 1.17
N VAL A 32 3.53 4.26 0.13
CA VAL A 32 4.90 4.73 -0.15
C VAL A 32 4.91 6.26 -0.34
N GLN A 33 4.03 6.78 -1.18
CA GLN A 33 3.93 8.22 -1.45
C GLN A 33 3.55 9.03 -0.20
N ALA A 34 2.69 8.49 0.66
CA ALA A 34 2.36 9.11 1.93
C ALA A 34 3.57 9.11 2.89
N SER A 35 4.32 8.01 2.97
CA SER A 35 5.52 7.93 3.82
C SER A 35 6.62 8.89 3.36
N GLY A 36 6.78 9.10 2.04
CA GLY A 36 7.72 10.07 1.49
C GLY A 36 7.38 11.54 1.77
N ARG A 37 6.19 11.85 2.31
CA ARG A 37 5.87 13.19 2.80
C ARG A 37 6.46 13.46 4.19
N LEU A 38 6.75 12.40 4.95
CA LEU A 38 7.27 12.49 6.31
C LEU A 38 8.79 12.68 6.33
N LEU A 39 9.51 11.97 5.46
CA LEU A 39 10.98 11.99 5.39
C LEU A 39 11.40 12.69 4.09
N ARG A 40 11.90 13.92 4.19
CA ARG A 40 12.34 14.75 3.06
C ARG A 40 13.86 14.91 2.98
N THR A 41 14.54 14.76 4.10
CA THR A 41 16.01 14.81 4.21
C THR A 41 16.53 13.56 4.92
N GLU A 42 17.83 13.28 4.79
CA GLU A 42 18.46 12.09 5.40
C GLU A 42 18.48 12.12 6.94
N GLU A 43 18.34 13.31 7.52
CA GLU A 43 18.33 13.54 8.97
C GLU A 43 16.90 13.58 9.56
N ASP A 44 15.87 13.55 8.69
CA ASP A 44 14.49 13.58 9.17
C ASP A 44 14.18 12.25 9.90
N GLU A 45 13.67 12.36 11.12
CA GLU A 45 13.08 11.24 11.85
C GLU A 45 11.58 11.42 11.97
N GLY A 46 10.85 10.31 11.88
CA GLY A 46 9.39 10.34 11.98
C GLY A 46 8.79 8.97 12.24
N ARG A 47 7.54 8.97 12.69
CA ARG A 47 6.76 7.76 12.93
C ARG A 47 5.54 7.72 12.01
N VAL A 48 5.40 6.63 11.26
CA VAL A 48 4.17 6.32 10.51
C VAL A 48 3.37 5.30 11.32
N THR A 49 2.18 5.68 11.78
CA THR A 49 1.27 4.79 12.49
C THR A 49 0.17 4.30 11.55
N LEU A 50 0.10 2.99 11.33
CA LEU A 50 -0.91 2.37 10.47
C LEU A 50 -1.99 1.72 11.34
N MET A 51 -3.22 2.25 11.28
CA MET A 51 -4.36 1.79 12.07
C MET A 51 -5.21 0.75 11.32
N ASP A 52 -4.56 -0.14 10.57
CA ASP A 52 -5.24 -1.16 9.78
C ASP A 52 -4.70 -2.55 10.13
N THR A 53 -5.50 -3.31 10.89
CA THR A 53 -5.17 -4.66 11.34
C THR A 53 -5.00 -5.65 10.18
N ARG A 54 -5.51 -5.33 8.98
CA ARG A 54 -5.37 -6.18 7.79
C ARG A 54 -3.93 -6.27 7.31
N LEU A 55 -3.09 -5.27 7.62
CA LEU A 55 -1.67 -5.29 7.26
C LEU A 55 -0.89 -6.42 7.95
N ILE A 56 -1.37 -6.89 9.10
CA ILE A 56 -0.77 -7.99 9.86
C ILE A 56 -1.57 -9.28 9.65
N SER A 57 -2.91 -9.20 9.68
CA SER A 57 -3.77 -10.39 9.66
C SER A 57 -3.98 -11.01 8.28
N ARG A 58 -3.78 -10.27 7.19
CA ARG A 58 -3.99 -10.76 5.82
C ARG A 58 -2.67 -10.99 5.11
N ARG A 59 -2.62 -12.03 4.27
CA ARG A 59 -1.43 -12.41 3.49
C ARG A 59 -0.89 -11.25 2.63
N TYR A 60 -1.77 -10.47 2.01
CA TYR A 60 -1.38 -9.32 1.18
C TYR A 60 -0.82 -8.15 2.00
N GLY A 61 -1.10 -8.09 3.31
CA GLY A 61 -0.63 -7.03 4.19
C GLY A 61 0.90 -6.97 4.24
N ARG A 62 1.54 -8.15 4.23
CA ARG A 62 3.00 -8.25 4.15
C ARG A 62 3.55 -7.65 2.86
N SER A 63 2.92 -7.92 1.72
CA SER A 63 3.32 -7.34 0.43
C SER A 63 3.24 -5.81 0.41
N ILE A 64 2.21 -5.23 1.05
CA ILE A 64 2.08 -3.77 1.21
C ILE A 64 3.19 -3.22 2.11
N LEU A 65 3.48 -3.86 3.23
CA LEU A 65 4.53 -3.41 4.15
C LEU A 65 5.93 -3.52 3.54
N ASP A 66 6.17 -4.54 2.71
CA ASP A 66 7.44 -4.78 2.04
C ASP A 66 7.69 -3.84 0.85
N SER A 67 6.66 -3.11 0.38
CA SER A 67 6.86 -2.05 -0.61
C SER A 67 7.38 -0.74 -0.01
N LEU A 68 7.25 -0.57 1.31
CA LEU A 68 7.81 0.59 2.00
C LEU A 68 9.35 0.51 1.99
N PRO A 69 10.05 1.66 2.05
CA PRO A 69 11.46 1.68 2.39
C PRO A 69 11.73 0.88 3.68
N ALA A 70 13.00 0.52 3.91
CA ALA A 70 13.43 -0.34 5.01
C ALA A 70 13.35 0.35 6.39
N TYR A 71 12.18 0.86 6.76
CA TYR A 71 11.88 1.42 8.06
C TYR A 71 11.95 0.35 9.12
N LYS A 72 12.44 0.73 10.31
CA LYS A 72 12.28 -0.10 11.51
C LYS A 72 10.78 -0.25 11.79
N ARG A 73 10.32 -1.49 11.92
CA ARG A 73 8.92 -1.83 12.20
C ARG A 73 8.78 -2.17 13.68
N GLU A 74 7.88 -1.48 14.37
CA GLU A 74 7.50 -1.79 15.75
C GLU A 74 6.07 -2.33 15.71
N LEU A 75 5.95 -3.66 15.83
CA LEU A 75 4.66 -4.35 15.89
C LEU A 75 4.31 -4.52 17.38
N GLY A 76 3.29 -3.79 17.82
CA GLY A 76 2.72 -3.86 19.16
C GLY A 76 1.43 -4.66 19.18
#